data_AF-A0AAE0EHH3-F1
#
_entry.id   AF-A0AAE0EHH3-F1
#
_cell.length_a   1.000
_cell.length_b   1.000
_cell.length_c   1.000
_cell.angle_alpha   90.00
_cell.angle_beta   90.00
_cell.angle_gamma   90.00
#
_symmetry.space_group_name_H-M   'P 1'
#
loop_
_entity.id
_entity.type
_entity.pdbx_description
1 polymer ?
#
loop_
_entity_poly.entity_id
_entity_poly.type
_entity_poly.pdbx_seq_one_letter_code
_entity_poly.pdbx_strand_id
1 'polypeptide(L)'
;MDLTLLSFPTVRSDATADICPAASDLPTSCPAKCFTANPVCGDDGVTYWCGCAEALCSGAKVAKRGFCEIGNNGGTASTSAQALLLLHIVWLILTAFSVLFGLF
;
A
#
# COMPACT_ATOMS: atom_id res chain seq x y z
N MET A 1 -44.07 20.97 22.82
CA MET A 1 -43.82 21.11 21.38
C MET A 1 -42.44 21.76 21.23
N ASP A 2 -41.42 21.13 21.80
CA ASP A 2 -40.42 20.31 21.10
C ASP A 2 -39.72 21.06 19.95
N LEU A 3 -38.50 21.52 20.22
CA LEU A 3 -37.54 21.87 19.17
C LEU A 3 -36.15 21.41 19.59
N THR A 4 -36.04 20.11 19.87
CA THR A 4 -34.79 19.41 20.18
C THR A 4 -34.04 18.98 18.90
N LEU A 5 -34.23 19.68 17.77
CA LEU A 5 -33.81 19.19 16.45
C LEU A 5 -33.11 20.21 15.56
N LEU A 6 -32.18 20.98 16.11
CA LEU A 6 -31.11 21.57 15.30
C LEU A 6 -29.76 21.28 15.95
N SER A 7 -29.45 20.00 16.13
CA SER A 7 -28.06 19.55 16.03
C SER A 7 -27.67 19.70 14.57
N PHE A 8 -27.35 20.93 14.15
CA PHE A 8 -26.43 21.10 13.04
C PHE A 8 -25.18 20.36 13.48
N PRO A 9 -24.76 19.27 12.81
CA PRO A 9 -23.41 18.79 13.04
C PRO A 9 -22.54 19.99 12.71
N THR A 10 -21.82 20.48 13.71
CA THR A 10 -20.81 21.49 13.51
C THR A 10 -19.87 20.89 12.47
N VAL A 11 -20.02 21.32 11.22
CA VAL A 11 -19.00 21.17 10.20
C VAL A 11 -17.85 21.99 10.76
N ARG A 12 -17.04 21.33 11.59
CA ARG A 12 -15.70 21.78 11.92
C ARG A 12 -15.00 21.76 10.58
N SER A 13 -14.94 22.94 9.97
CA SER A 13 -14.00 23.27 8.92
C SER A 13 -12.60 23.17 9.52
N ASP A 14 -12.15 21.95 9.79
CA ASP A 14 -10.73 21.67 9.87
C ASP A 14 -10.25 21.64 8.43
N ALA A 15 -9.35 22.55 8.09
CA ALA A 15 -8.83 22.75 6.75
C ALA A 15 -7.85 21.63 6.37
N THR A 16 -8.27 20.39 6.51
CA THR A 16 -7.71 19.23 5.85
C THR A 16 -8.86 18.64 5.05
N ALA A 17 -8.80 18.76 3.73
CA ALA A 17 -9.79 18.15 2.86
C ALA A 17 -9.76 16.63 3.14
N ASP A 18 -10.70 16.14 3.95
CA ASP A 18 -10.81 14.72 4.27
C ASP A 18 -10.89 13.97 2.94
N ILE A 19 -9.78 13.34 2.57
CA ILE A 19 -9.61 12.67 1.27
C ILE A 19 -10.69 11.60 1.11
N CYS A 20 -11.17 11.08 2.24
CA CYS A 20 -12.24 10.11 2.39
C CYS A 20 -13.10 10.45 3.62
N PRO A 21 -14.44 10.55 3.50
CA PRO A 21 -15.32 10.78 4.64
C PRO A 21 -15.39 9.54 5.53
N ALA A 22 -15.24 9.71 6.85
CA ALA A 22 -15.30 8.65 7.87
C ALA A 22 -16.63 7.86 7.80
N ALA A 23 -16.57 6.53 7.75
CA ALA A 23 -17.73 5.64 7.83
C ALA A 23 -17.76 4.99 9.22
N SER A 24 -18.95 4.93 9.81
CA SER A 24 -19.14 4.62 11.23
C SER A 24 -19.39 3.13 11.53
N ASP A 25 -19.45 2.26 10.52
CA ASP A 25 -19.72 0.83 10.69
C ASP A 25 -18.77 0.01 9.81
N LEU A 26 -17.68 -0.47 10.41
CA LEU A 26 -16.69 -1.32 9.72
C LEU A 26 -17.11 -2.79 9.84
N PRO A 27 -17.29 -3.51 8.73
CA PRO A 27 -17.53 -4.96 8.76
C PRO A 27 -16.27 -5.71 9.20
N THR A 28 -16.44 -6.91 9.77
CA THR A 28 -15.34 -7.77 10.29
C THR A 28 -14.33 -8.21 9.20
N SER A 29 -14.68 -8.06 7.92
CA SER A 29 -13.82 -8.39 6.79
C SER A 29 -14.00 -7.39 5.64
N CYS A 30 -12.88 -6.96 5.04
CA CYS A 30 -12.84 -5.95 3.98
C CYS A 30 -12.24 -6.56 2.71
N PRO A 31 -13.02 -7.30 1.91
CA PRO A 31 -12.52 -7.87 0.67
C PRO A 31 -12.36 -6.78 -0.41
N ALA A 32 -11.22 -6.78 -1.10
CA ALA A 32 -10.93 -5.93 -2.25
C ALA A 32 -11.80 -6.30 -3.47
N LYS A 33 -13.06 -5.85 -3.47
CA LYS A 33 -14.06 -6.24 -4.48
C LYS A 33 -14.55 -5.03 -5.27
N CYS A 34 -13.67 -4.48 -6.08
CA CYS A 34 -13.96 -3.38 -7.01
C CYS A 34 -13.70 -3.82 -8.45
N PHE A 35 -14.58 -3.39 -9.35
CA PHE A 35 -14.44 -3.65 -10.78
C PHE A 35 -13.43 -2.71 -11.44
N THR A 36 -13.24 -1.53 -10.86
CA THR A 36 -12.28 -0.51 -11.29
C THR A 36 -11.35 -0.20 -10.14
N ALA A 37 -10.05 -0.28 -10.39
CA ALA A 37 -9.03 0.09 -9.42
C ALA A 37 -9.08 1.60 -9.17
N ASN A 38 -9.25 1.98 -7.91
CA ASN A 38 -9.17 3.34 -7.42
C ASN A 38 -8.16 3.38 -6.26
N PRO A 39 -6.84 3.30 -6.56
CA PRO A 39 -5.81 3.14 -5.56
C PRO A 39 -5.75 4.37 -4.63
N VAL A 40 -5.63 4.14 -3.34
CA VAL A 40 -5.38 5.17 -2.32
C VAL A 40 -4.28 4.71 -1.36
N CYS A 41 -3.50 5.65 -0.86
CA CYS A 41 -2.45 5.40 0.10
C CYS A 41 -2.98 5.67 1.51
N GLY A 42 -3.00 4.63 2.35
CA GLY A 42 -3.25 4.79 3.77
C GLY A 42 -2.07 5.44 4.49
N ASP A 43 -2.33 5.97 5.68
CA ASP A 43 -1.30 6.48 6.59
C ASP A 43 -0.39 5.37 7.14
N ASP A 44 -0.85 4.12 7.04
CA ASP A 44 -0.12 2.87 7.28
C ASP A 44 0.89 2.51 6.17
N GLY A 45 0.93 3.26 5.08
CA GLY A 45 1.78 2.99 3.92
C GLY A 45 1.28 1.83 3.05
N VAL A 46 0.06 1.33 3.29
CA VAL A 46 -0.58 0.29 2.48
C VAL A 46 -1.38 0.95 1.36
N THR A 47 -1.27 0.40 0.15
CA THR A 47 -2.12 0.82 -0.96
C THR A 47 -3.42 0.01 -0.95
N TYR A 48 -4.54 0.69 -0.80
CA TYR A 48 -5.89 0.13 -0.89
C TYR A 48 -6.40 0.32 -2.32
N TRP A 49 -6.84 -0.76 -2.97
CA TRP A 49 -7.10 -0.80 -4.42
C TRP A 49 -8.51 -0.37 -4.82
N CYS A 50 -9.45 -0.49 -3.89
CA CYS A 50 -10.86 -0.13 -4.07
C CYS A 50 -11.19 1.24 -3.48
N GLY A 51 -10.16 1.96 -3.01
CA GLY A 51 -10.25 3.35 -2.60
C GLY A 51 -10.69 3.55 -1.15
N CYS A 52 -11.31 4.69 -0.91
CA CYS A 52 -11.70 5.15 0.42
C CYS A 52 -12.54 4.14 1.21
N ALA A 53 -13.48 3.45 0.55
CA ALA A 53 -14.39 2.51 1.22
C ALA A 53 -13.64 1.29 1.79
N GLU A 54 -12.61 0.82 1.09
CA GLU A 54 -11.79 -0.29 1.52
C GLU A 54 -10.82 0.14 2.63
N ALA A 55 -10.15 1.29 2.46
CA ALA A 55 -9.24 1.83 3.47
C ALA A 55 -9.96 2.07 4.81
N LEU A 56 -11.14 2.70 4.77
CA LEU A 56 -11.96 2.90 5.97
C LEU A 56 -12.44 1.60 6.58
N CYS A 57 -12.85 0.65 5.74
CA CYS A 57 -13.28 -0.66 6.21
C CYS A 57 -12.15 -1.35 7.01
N SER A 58 -10.90 -1.20 6.56
CA SER A 58 -9.72 -1.71 7.26
C SER A 58 -9.27 -0.83 8.44
N GLY A 59 -9.96 0.28 8.70
CA GLY A 59 -9.61 1.24 9.76
C GLY A 59 -8.42 2.15 9.42
N ALA A 60 -7.95 2.14 8.17
CA ALA A 60 -6.85 2.99 7.72
C ALA A 60 -7.36 4.38 7.32
N LYS A 61 -6.60 5.42 7.68
CA LYS A 61 -6.86 6.78 7.23
C LYS A 61 -6.14 7.02 5.92
N VAL A 62 -6.81 7.62 4.94
CA VAL A 62 -6.19 7.87 3.64
C VAL A 62 -5.33 9.13 3.69
N ALA A 63 -4.02 8.97 3.51
CA ALA A 63 -3.05 10.05 3.47
C ALA A 63 -2.98 10.73 2.10
N LYS A 64 -3.17 9.97 1.00
CA LYS A 64 -3.11 10.49 -0.38
C LYS A 64 -3.94 9.62 -1.33
N ARG A 65 -4.48 10.23 -2.40
CA ARG A 65 -5.05 9.47 -3.53
C ARG A 65 -3.93 8.94 -4.43
N GLY A 66 -4.13 7.75 -5.00
CA GLY A 66 -3.12 7.03 -5.77
C GLY A 66 -2.34 6.04 -4.92
N PHE A 67 -1.31 5.44 -5.53
CA PHE A 67 -0.43 4.49 -4.85
C PHE A 67 0.41 5.18 -3.77
N CYS A 68 0.76 4.43 -2.73
CA CYS A 68 1.80 4.87 -1.82
C CYS A 68 3.12 5.03 -2.56
N GLU A 69 3.86 6.10 -2.26
CA GLU A 69 5.20 6.29 -2.79
C GLU A 69 6.10 5.17 -2.24
N ILE A 70 6.62 4.32 -3.13
CA ILE A 70 7.56 3.25 -2.78
C ILE A 70 9.01 3.79 -2.64
N GLY A 71 9.20 5.11 -2.61
CA GLY A 71 10.50 5.73 -2.32
C GLY A 71 10.57 6.05 -0.82
N ASN A 72 11.40 5.41 0.00
CA ASN A 72 12.85 5.24 -0.10
C ASN A 72 13.33 3.83 0.35
N ASN A 73 12.40 2.98 0.73
CA ASN A 73 12.60 1.57 0.97
C ASN A 73 12.27 0.87 -0.35
N GLY A 74 13.12 1.15 -1.34
CA GLY A 74 13.23 0.35 -2.54
C GLY A 74 13.08 -1.09 -2.10
N GLY A 75 12.06 -1.75 -2.63
CA GLY A 75 11.81 -3.15 -2.39
C GLY A 75 13.13 -3.85 -2.64
N THR A 76 13.85 -4.11 -1.55
CA THR A 76 14.79 -5.18 -1.54
C THR A 76 13.84 -6.33 -1.80
N ALA A 77 13.80 -6.82 -3.04
CA ALA A 77 13.89 -8.25 -3.21
C ALA A 77 14.87 -8.67 -2.12
N SER A 78 14.33 -9.28 -1.04
CA SER A 78 14.95 -9.33 0.29
C SER A 78 16.46 -9.33 0.13
N THR A 79 17.21 -8.39 0.71
CA THR A 79 18.66 -8.26 0.42
C THR A 79 19.41 -9.60 0.49
N SER A 80 18.90 -10.54 1.30
CA SER A 80 19.22 -11.96 1.32
C SER A 80 19.02 -12.72 -0.02
N ALA A 81 17.86 -12.60 -0.67
CA ALA A 81 17.55 -13.17 -1.99
C ALA A 81 18.38 -12.54 -3.13
N GLN A 82 18.69 -11.24 -3.08
CA GLN A 82 19.57 -10.61 -4.08
C GLN A 82 21.02 -11.08 -3.92
N ALA A 83 21.52 -11.25 -2.69
CA ALA A 83 22.87 -11.72 -2.43
C ALA A 83 23.10 -13.18 -2.89
N LEU A 84 22.14 -14.07 -2.62
CA LEU A 84 22.19 -15.45 -3.11
C LEU A 84 22.18 -15.52 -4.64
N LEU A 85 21.35 -14.71 -5.29
CA LEU A 85 21.28 -14.64 -6.75
C LEU A 85 22.62 -14.16 -7.35
N LEU A 86 23.25 -13.18 -6.73
CA LEU A 86 24.54 -12.64 -7.20
C LEU A 86 25.66 -13.67 -7.05
N LEU A 87 25.75 -14.36 -5.91
CA LEU A 87 26.70 -15.47 -5.72
C LEU A 87 26.48 -16.60 -6.74
N HIS A 88 25.22 -16.95 -7.00
CA HIS A 88 24.87 -17.98 -7.99
C HIS A 88 25.29 -17.57 -9.41
N ILE A 89 25.03 -16.32 -9.80
CA ILE A 89 25.44 -15.79 -11.12
C ILE A 89 26.96 -15.79 -11.27
N VAL A 90 27.71 -15.29 -10.27
CA VAL A 90 29.18 -15.25 -10.33
C VAL A 90 29.77 -16.66 -10.40
N TRP A 91 29.24 -17.60 -9.63
CA TRP A 91 29.67 -18.99 -9.70
C TRP A 91 29.43 -19.63 -11.07
N LEU A 92 28.26 -19.39 -11.68
CA LEU A 92 27.97 -19.86 -13.03
C LEU A 92 28.91 -19.27 -14.09
N ILE A 93 29.29 -17.99 -13.96
CA ILE A 93 30.23 -17.35 -14.89
C ILE A 93 31.63 -17.98 -14.75
N LEU A 94 32.11 -18.20 -13.53
CA LEU A 94 33.41 -18.81 -13.28
C LEU A 94 33.47 -20.25 -13.79
N THR A 95 32.44 -21.06 -13.52
CA THR A 95 32.39 -22.45 -14.00
C THR A 95 32.31 -22.51 -15.53
N ALA A 96 31.51 -21.67 -16.16
CA ALA A 96 31.42 -21.59 -17.61
C ALA A 96 32.76 -21.18 -18.26
N PHE A 97 33.46 -20.20 -17.67
CA PHE A 97 34.77 -19.78 -18.15
C PHE A 97 35.81 -20.88 -17.99
N SER A 98 35.88 -21.56 -16.83
CA SER A 98 36.79 -22.69 -16.65
C SER A 98 36.55 -23.79 -17.69
N VAL A 99 35.28 -24.10 -18.00
CA VAL A 99 34.92 -25.08 -19.04
C VAL A 99 35.32 -24.62 -20.45
N LEU A 100 35.11 -23.33 -20.76
CA LEU A 100 35.44 -22.78 -22.08
C LEU A 100 36.96 -22.73 -22.33
N PHE A 101 37.75 -22.40 -21.30
CA PHE A 101 39.21 -22.29 -21.38
C PHE A 101 39.94 -23.60 -21.09
N GLY A 102 39.23 -24.69 -20.78
CA GLY A 102 39.84 -25.99 -20.51
C GLY A 102 40.67 -26.02 -19.24
N LEU A 103 40.35 -25.18 -18.24
CA LEU A 103 41.12 -25.03 -17.00
C LEU A 103 40.74 -26.07 -15.91
N PHE A 104 40.19 -27.20 -16.34
CA PHE A 104 39.66 -28.28 -15.49
C PHE A 104 40.31 -29.62 -15.82
#